data_AF-A0A5E4D5E0-F1
#
_entry.id   AF-A0A5E4D5E0-F1
#
_cell.length_a   1.000
_cell.length_b   1.000
_cell.length_c   1.000
_cell.angle_alpha   90.00
_cell.angle_beta   90.00
_cell.angle_gamma   90.00
#
_symmetry.space_group_name_H-M   'P 1'
#
loop_
_entity.id
_entity.type
_entity.pdbx_description
1 polymer ?
#
loop_
_entity_poly.entity_id
_entity_poly.type
_entity_poly.pdbx_seq_one_letter_code
_entity_poly.pdbx_strand_id
1 'polypeptide(L)'
;YRNSYKKNICVDMLREGYHESFTELFALMEQWETLRVAARRRSIFWTQKPLEDQLDKLDYLYHHLTRAEAAERKGHFEEVYNNLYALACFFDNAEDKWVRNHFYERCFQIAQLIKIDGGRKEAEAHAHMGLLYEEDGKWALSGCRDQATRKQAGVEKKT
;
A
#
# COMPACT_ATOMS: atom_id res chain seq x y z
N TYR A 1 28.82 10.19 -10.95
CA TYR A 1 27.93 9.31 -10.18
C TYR A 1 26.54 9.93 -10.21
N ARG A 2 25.62 9.42 -11.03
CA ARG A 2 24.25 9.98 -11.13
C ARG A 2 23.53 9.65 -9.82
N ASN A 3 23.06 10.65 -9.06
CA ASN A 3 22.17 10.37 -7.94
C ASN A 3 20.99 9.55 -8.48
N SER A 4 20.67 8.42 -7.86
CA SER A 4 19.44 7.70 -8.20
C SER A 4 18.25 8.61 -7.87
N TYR A 5 17.18 8.51 -8.65
CA TYR A 5 16.00 9.35 -8.48
C TYR A 5 15.43 9.29 -7.06
N LYS A 6 15.35 8.06 -6.51
CA LYS A 6 15.09 7.76 -5.09
C LYS A 6 15.84 8.69 -4.14
N LYS A 7 17.15 8.83 -4.33
CA LYS A 7 18.01 9.62 -3.44
C LYS A 7 17.69 11.12 -3.51
N ASN A 8 17.29 11.64 -4.67
CA ASN A 8 16.88 13.04 -4.77
C ASN A 8 15.58 13.26 -3.99
N ILE A 9 14.55 12.45 -4.22
CA ILE A 9 13.27 12.52 -3.49
C ILE A 9 13.49 12.47 -1.97
N CYS A 10 14.25 11.49 -1.48
CA CYS A 10 14.54 11.37 -0.06
C CYS A 10 15.26 12.61 0.50
N VAL A 11 16.24 13.15 -0.24
CA VAL A 11 16.96 14.35 0.18
C VAL A 11 16.05 15.57 0.18
N ASP A 12 15.16 15.71 -0.79
CA ASP A 12 14.25 16.84 -0.91
C ASP A 12 13.19 16.80 0.20
N MET A 13 12.60 15.64 0.49
CA MET A 13 11.69 15.46 1.65
C MET A 13 12.34 15.91 2.96
N LEU A 14 13.57 15.47 3.22
CA LEU A 14 14.29 15.82 4.45
C LEU A 14 14.67 17.31 4.50
N ARG A 15 15.05 17.91 3.36
CA ARG A 15 15.39 19.34 3.27
C ARG A 15 14.19 20.23 3.53
N GLU A 16 13.02 19.84 3.02
CA GLU A 16 11.76 20.54 3.23
C GLU A 16 11.13 20.21 4.61
N GLY A 17 11.75 19.30 5.35
CA GLY A 17 11.40 18.93 6.71
C GLY A 17 10.30 17.89 6.83
N TYR A 18 9.89 17.23 5.74
CA TYR A 18 8.86 16.17 5.70
C TYR A 18 9.41 14.83 6.19
N HIS A 19 9.64 14.74 7.50
CA HIS A 19 10.26 13.56 8.13
C HIS A 19 9.28 12.39 8.29
N GLU A 20 8.00 12.67 8.51
CA GLU A 20 6.96 11.63 8.60
C GLU A 20 6.74 11.00 7.23
N SER A 21 6.58 11.83 6.19
CA SER A 21 6.45 11.37 4.80
C SER A 21 7.67 10.58 4.35
N PHE A 22 8.87 11.03 4.72
CA PHE A 22 10.11 10.30 4.44
C PHE A 22 10.11 8.92 5.12
N THR A 23 9.74 8.86 6.39
CA THR A 23 9.74 7.61 7.18
C THR A 23 8.71 6.63 6.62
N GLU A 24 7.52 7.10 6.28
CA GLU A 24 6.45 6.29 5.68
C GLU A 24 6.87 5.77 4.29
N LEU A 25 7.43 6.62 3.43
CA LEU A 25 7.95 6.21 2.12
C LEU A 25 9.07 5.17 2.27
N PHE A 26 10.00 5.37 3.20
CA PHE A 26 11.10 4.45 3.44
C PHE A 26 10.60 3.08 3.95
N ALA A 27 9.64 3.07 4.88
CA ALA A 27 9.02 1.86 5.39
C ALA A 27 8.31 1.06 4.27
N LEU A 28 7.64 1.74 3.33
CA LEU A 28 7.04 1.08 2.16
C LEU A 28 8.10 0.40 1.28
N MET A 29 9.25 1.03 1.07
CA MET A 29 10.35 0.42 0.31
C MET A 29 10.91 -0.83 1.01
N GLU A 30 11.11 -0.78 2.33
CA GLU A 30 11.56 -1.95 3.11
C GLU A 30 10.52 -3.07 3.13
N GLN A 31 9.24 -2.73 3.23
CA GLN A 31 8.15 -3.70 3.18
C GLN A 31 8.11 -4.41 1.84
N TRP A 32 8.33 -3.70 0.73
CA TRP A 32 8.40 -4.31 -0.58
C TRP A 32 9.53 -5.34 -0.71
N GLU A 33 10.73 -5.04 -0.20
CA GLU A 33 11.84 -5.99 -0.18
C GLU A 33 11.50 -7.22 0.68
N THR A 34 10.88 -7.01 1.84
CA THR A 34 10.43 -8.08 2.73
C THR A 34 9.42 -9.00 2.05
N LEU A 35 8.42 -8.42 1.37
CA LEU A 35 7.42 -9.17 0.59
C LEU A 35 8.08 -9.95 -0.55
N ARG A 36 9.04 -9.34 -1.24
CA ARG A 36 9.77 -10.00 -2.33
C ARG A 36 10.55 -11.21 -1.82
N VAL A 37 11.28 -11.08 -0.72
CA VAL A 37 12.07 -12.17 -0.11
C VAL A 37 11.15 -13.29 0.41
N ALA A 38 10.03 -12.95 1.02
CA ALA A 38 9.04 -13.91 1.53
C ALA A 38 8.29 -14.65 0.40
N ALA A 39 8.20 -14.06 -0.79
CA ALA A 39 7.44 -14.62 -1.88
C ALA A 39 8.19 -15.75 -2.60
N ARG A 40 7.47 -16.85 -2.89
CA ARG A 40 8.02 -18.02 -3.60
C ARG A 40 8.55 -17.62 -4.98
N ARG A 41 9.64 -18.27 -5.45
CA ARG A 41 10.15 -18.17 -6.83
C ARG A 41 8.96 -18.34 -7.81
N ARG A 42 8.67 -17.31 -8.61
CA ARG A 42 7.51 -17.12 -9.53
C ARG A 42 6.31 -16.31 -8.99
N SER A 43 6.41 -15.68 -7.83
CA SER A 43 5.41 -14.66 -7.46
C SER A 43 5.53 -13.41 -8.34
N ILE A 44 4.46 -12.61 -8.39
CA ILE A 44 4.38 -11.32 -9.08
C ILE A 44 5.53 -10.39 -8.63
N PHE A 45 5.91 -10.44 -7.35
CA PHE A 45 7.00 -9.64 -6.78
C PHE A 45 8.38 -9.90 -7.40
N TRP A 46 8.62 -11.06 -8.01
CA TRP A 46 9.86 -11.35 -8.73
C TRP A 46 9.88 -10.80 -10.16
N THR A 47 8.72 -10.49 -10.73
CA THR A 47 8.56 -9.95 -12.08
C THR A 47 8.42 -8.42 -12.06
N GLN A 48 7.85 -7.87 -10.99
CA GLN A 48 7.68 -6.44 -10.80
C GLN A 48 9.03 -5.75 -10.50
N LYS A 49 9.24 -4.57 -11.11
CA LYS A 49 10.37 -3.70 -10.77
C LYS A 49 10.26 -3.22 -9.31
N PRO A 50 11.38 -2.99 -8.62
CA PRO A 50 11.39 -2.30 -7.34
C PRO A 50 10.57 -1.04 -7.33
N LEU A 51 9.88 -0.78 -6.21
CA LEU A 51 9.16 0.46 -6.01
C LEU A 51 10.08 1.66 -6.28
N GLU A 52 11.37 1.51 -5.96
CA GLU A 52 12.37 2.57 -6.16
C GLU A 52 12.79 2.82 -7.60
N ASP A 53 12.52 1.85 -8.48
CA ASP A 53 12.79 1.94 -9.92
C ASP A 53 11.53 2.32 -10.71
N GLN A 54 10.37 2.44 -10.04
CA GLN A 54 9.10 2.85 -10.61
C GLN A 54 8.88 4.36 -10.38
N LEU A 55 9.52 5.18 -11.21
CA LEU A 55 9.56 6.65 -11.10
C LEU A 55 8.16 7.27 -10.94
N ASP A 56 7.20 6.86 -11.77
CA ASP A 56 5.84 7.41 -11.73
C ASP A 56 5.15 7.16 -10.38
N LYS A 57 5.38 5.99 -9.78
CA LYS A 57 4.81 5.62 -8.48
C LYS A 57 5.50 6.37 -7.34
N LEU A 58 6.83 6.53 -7.43
CA LEU A 58 7.59 7.35 -6.48
C LEU A 58 7.15 8.81 -6.51
N ASP A 59 6.91 9.37 -7.68
CA ASP A 59 6.44 10.76 -7.82
C ASP A 59 5.06 10.96 -7.22
N TYR A 60 4.18 10.00 -7.45
CA TYR A 60 2.84 10.02 -6.90
C TYR A 60 2.85 9.91 -5.36
N LEU A 61 3.68 9.01 -4.83
CA LEU A 61 3.93 8.88 -3.39
C LEU A 61 4.49 10.17 -2.81
N TYR A 62 5.55 10.70 -3.42
CA TYR A 62 6.19 11.94 -2.97
C TYR A 62 5.17 13.07 -2.90
N HIS A 63 4.44 13.32 -3.99
CA HIS A 63 3.49 14.43 -4.08
C HIS A 63 2.40 14.37 -3.00
N HIS A 64 1.75 13.21 -2.85
CA HIS A 64 0.62 13.09 -1.93
C HIS A 64 1.04 12.96 -0.47
N LEU A 65 2.15 12.29 -0.17
CA LEU A 65 2.67 12.20 1.21
C LEU A 65 3.07 13.58 1.73
N THR A 66 3.86 14.36 0.96
CA THR A 66 4.27 15.70 1.42
C THR A 66 3.07 16.64 1.59
N ARG A 67 2.04 16.51 0.75
CA ARG A 67 0.80 17.28 0.89
C ARG A 67 -0.02 16.84 2.09
N ALA A 68 -0.11 15.54 2.35
CA ALA A 68 -0.79 15.00 3.52
C ALA A 68 -0.11 15.52 4.81
N GLU A 69 1.22 15.41 4.92
CA GLU A 69 1.95 15.91 6.09
C GLU A 69 1.82 17.44 6.24
N ALA A 70 1.89 18.20 5.13
CA ALA A 70 1.68 19.64 5.16
C ALA A 70 0.27 20.04 5.64
N ALA A 71 -0.75 19.27 5.27
CA ALA A 71 -2.13 19.47 5.72
C ALA A 71 -2.31 19.05 7.18
N GLU A 72 -1.67 17.96 7.60
CA GLU A 72 -1.70 17.47 8.98
C GLU A 72 -1.12 18.49 9.95
N ARG A 73 0.01 19.13 9.59
CA ARG A 73 0.61 20.23 10.37
C ARG A 73 -0.32 21.43 10.55
N LYS A 74 -1.28 21.63 9.64
CA LYS A 74 -2.29 22.70 9.71
C LYS A 74 -3.58 22.23 10.42
N GLY A 75 -3.67 20.96 10.83
CA GLY A 75 -4.88 20.36 11.39
C GLY A 75 -5.98 20.11 10.36
N HIS A 76 -5.68 20.14 9.06
CA HIS A 76 -6.65 19.96 7.97
C HIS A 76 -6.84 18.48 7.65
N PHE A 77 -7.40 17.71 8.59
CA PHE A 77 -7.52 16.25 8.47
C PHE A 77 -8.32 15.76 7.26
N GLU A 78 -9.28 16.55 6.76
CA GLU A 78 -9.98 16.20 5.53
C GLU A 78 -9.06 16.18 4.30
N GLU A 79 -8.11 17.12 4.23
CA GLU A 79 -7.13 17.18 3.15
C GLU A 79 -6.10 16.05 3.29
N VAL A 80 -5.73 15.70 4.52
CA VAL A 80 -4.90 14.51 4.80
C VAL A 80 -5.59 13.25 4.26
N TYR A 81 -6.85 13.03 4.63
CA TYR A 81 -7.64 11.89 4.17
C TYR A 81 -7.71 11.81 2.65
N ASN A 82 -8.01 12.94 1.98
CA ASN A 82 -8.14 12.96 0.52
C ASN A 82 -6.82 12.61 -0.20
N ASN A 83 -5.67 13.07 0.31
CA ASN A 83 -4.37 12.73 -0.28
C ASN A 83 -4.03 11.26 -0.07
N LEU A 84 -4.28 10.71 1.13
CA LEU A 84 -4.06 9.29 1.41
C LEU A 84 -5.01 8.40 0.59
N TYR A 85 -6.27 8.82 0.43
CA TYR A 85 -7.24 8.10 -0.38
C TYR A 85 -6.86 8.11 -1.86
N ALA A 86 -6.35 9.23 -2.39
CA ALA A 86 -5.84 9.29 -3.76
C ALA A 86 -4.70 8.28 -3.98
N LEU A 87 -3.80 8.14 -3.01
CA LEU A 87 -2.76 7.10 -3.04
C LEU A 87 -3.38 5.70 -3.08
N ALA A 88 -4.34 5.40 -2.19
CA ALA A 88 -5.01 4.10 -2.19
C ALA A 88 -5.65 3.78 -3.56
N CYS A 89 -6.37 4.73 -4.17
CA CYS A 89 -6.98 4.54 -5.49
C CYS A 89 -5.97 4.36 -6.62
N PHE A 90 -4.82 5.04 -6.55
CA PHE A 90 -3.76 4.89 -7.56
C PHE A 90 -3.13 3.49 -7.54
N PHE A 91 -2.99 2.89 -6.35
CA PHE A 91 -2.43 1.55 -6.17
C PHE A 91 -3.49 0.42 -6.23
N ASP A 92 -4.59 0.59 -6.98
CA ASP A 92 -5.68 -0.39 -7.04
C ASP A 92 -5.35 -1.67 -7.85
N ASN A 93 -4.16 -1.75 -8.43
CA ASN A 93 -3.70 -2.95 -9.12
C ASN A 93 -3.43 -4.10 -8.14
N ALA A 94 -3.67 -5.34 -8.58
CA ALA A 94 -3.46 -6.53 -7.77
C ALA A 94 -2.01 -6.67 -7.24
N GLU A 95 -1.03 -6.14 -7.96
CA GLU A 95 0.39 -6.17 -7.57
C GLU A 95 0.70 -5.21 -6.41
N ASP A 96 -0.03 -4.10 -6.34
CA ASP A 96 0.20 -3.02 -5.39
C ASP A 96 -0.81 -3.02 -4.23
N LYS A 97 -1.60 -4.08 -4.13
CA LYS A 97 -2.60 -4.25 -3.07
C LYS A 97 -2.04 -3.99 -1.68
N TRP A 98 -0.80 -4.40 -1.41
CA TRP A 98 -0.15 -4.16 -0.12
C TRP A 98 0.03 -2.65 0.18
N VAL A 99 0.36 -1.84 -0.82
CA VAL A 99 0.47 -0.37 -0.71
C VAL A 99 -0.91 0.25 -0.50
N ARG A 100 -1.90 -0.19 -1.30
CA ARG A 100 -3.29 0.26 -1.17
C ARG A 100 -3.84 -0.03 0.22
N ASN A 101 -3.62 -1.23 0.74
CA ASN A 101 -4.07 -1.63 2.06
C ASN A 101 -3.47 -0.74 3.15
N HIS A 102 -2.16 -0.47 3.09
CA HIS A 102 -1.48 0.46 3.99
C HIS A 102 -2.15 1.84 4.00
N PHE A 103 -2.47 2.39 2.82
CA PHE A 103 -3.12 3.70 2.75
C PHE A 103 -4.58 3.69 3.20
N TYR A 104 -5.33 2.60 3.01
CA TYR A 104 -6.68 2.49 3.58
C TYR A 104 -6.66 2.42 5.11
N GLU A 105 -5.69 1.72 5.70
CA GLU A 105 -5.52 1.70 7.16
C GLU A 105 -5.19 3.11 7.69
N ARG A 106 -4.33 3.86 7.00
CA ARG A 106 -4.02 5.25 7.34
C ARG A 106 -5.24 6.16 7.18
N CYS A 107 -6.00 6.02 6.09
CA CYS A 107 -7.28 6.72 5.90
C CYS A 107 -8.25 6.46 7.06
N PHE A 108 -8.32 5.22 7.55
CA PHE A 108 -9.14 4.88 8.70
C PHE A 108 -8.71 5.61 9.98
N GLN A 109 -7.41 5.63 10.27
CA GLN A 109 -6.86 6.37 11.43
C GLN A 109 -7.19 7.86 11.36
N ILE A 110 -7.04 8.48 10.18
CA ILE A 110 -7.34 9.90 9.99
C ILE A 110 -8.84 10.17 10.05
N ALA A 111 -9.67 9.30 9.48
CA ALA A 111 -11.12 9.45 9.51
C ALA A 111 -11.67 9.48 10.94
N GLN A 112 -11.09 8.71 11.86
CA GLN A 112 -11.46 8.74 13.28
C GLN A 112 -11.23 10.11 13.95
N LEU A 113 -10.29 10.91 13.43
CA LEU A 113 -9.98 12.25 13.93
C LEU A 113 -10.94 13.33 13.36
N ILE A 114 -11.62 13.03 12.25
CA ILE A 114 -12.55 13.96 11.59
C ILE A 114 -13.91 13.84 12.29
N LYS A 115 -14.22 14.78 13.18
CA LYS A 115 -15.51 14.81 13.92
C LYS A 115 -16.56 15.73 13.29
N ILE A 116 -16.14 16.59 12.37
CA ILE A 116 -16.97 17.68 11.82
C ILE A 116 -17.89 17.19 10.69
N ASP A 117 -17.57 16.07 10.05
CA ASP A 117 -18.26 15.59 8.84
C ASP A 117 -19.47 14.69 9.13
N GLY A 118 -19.84 14.51 10.40
CA GLY A 118 -20.92 13.63 10.83
C GLY A 118 -20.58 12.13 10.73
N GLY A 119 -19.29 11.77 10.69
CA GLY A 119 -18.84 10.38 10.60
C GLY A 119 -18.87 9.79 9.19
N ARG A 120 -19.01 10.65 8.16
CA ARG A 120 -19.08 10.19 6.76
C ARG A 120 -17.80 9.48 6.34
N LYS A 121 -16.64 10.12 6.53
CA LYS A 121 -15.34 9.54 6.18
C LYS A 121 -15.00 8.31 7.03
N GLU A 122 -15.47 8.26 8.27
CA GLU A 122 -15.33 7.09 9.14
C GLU A 122 -16.10 5.89 8.57
N ALA A 123 -17.35 6.10 8.13
CA ALA A 123 -18.15 5.08 7.46
C ALA A 123 -17.53 4.61 6.13
N GLU A 124 -17.02 5.55 5.31
CA GLU A 124 -16.32 5.23 4.06
C GLU A 124 -15.06 4.40 4.33
N ALA A 125 -14.24 4.80 5.30
CA ALA A 125 -13.05 4.05 5.68
C ALA A 125 -13.38 2.65 6.21
N HIS A 126 -14.45 2.51 7.00
CA HIS A 126 -14.95 1.19 7.42
C HIS A 126 -15.36 0.30 6.25
N ALA A 127 -16.00 0.87 5.22
CA ALA A 127 -16.35 0.12 4.01
C ALA A 127 -15.09 -0.37 3.27
N HIS A 128 -14.07 0.48 3.16
CA HIS A 128 -12.79 0.08 2.56
C HIS A 128 -12.11 -1.04 3.36
N MET A 129 -12.06 -0.96 4.69
CA MET A 129 -11.55 -2.04 5.53
C MET A 129 -12.33 -3.35 5.34
N GLY A 130 -13.66 -3.28 5.20
CA GLY A 130 -14.49 -4.45 4.87
C GLY A 130 -14.07 -5.13 3.57
N LEU A 131 -13.85 -4.36 2.50
CA LEU A 131 -13.36 -4.88 1.21
C LEU A 131 -11.99 -5.53 1.36
N LEU A 132 -11.09 -4.95 2.16
CA LEU A 132 -9.78 -5.54 2.42
C LEU A 132 -9.88 -6.92 3.07
N TYR A 133 -10.70 -7.05 4.12
CA TYR A 133 -10.89 -8.33 4.82
C TYR A 133 -11.57 -9.38 3.96
N GLU A 134 -12.55 -8.99 3.12
CA GLU A 134 -13.18 -9.92 2.18
C GLU A 134 -12.18 -10.46 1.16
N GLU A 135 -11.35 -9.60 0.61
CA GLU A 135 -10.32 -10.03 -0.32
C GLU A 135 -9.29 -10.93 0.37
N ASP A 136 -8.82 -10.57 1.57
CA ASP A 136 -7.85 -11.37 2.35
C ASP A 136 -8.42 -12.75 2.73
N GLY A 137 -9.71 -12.81 3.07
CA GLY A 137 -10.45 -14.05 3.31
C GLY A 137 -10.63 -14.93 2.06
N LYS A 138 -10.74 -14.35 0.86
CA LYS A 138 -10.78 -15.11 -0.40
C LYS A 138 -9.49 -15.88 -0.68
N TRP A 139 -8.33 -15.37 -0.25
CA TRP A 139 -7.05 -16.08 -0.41
C TRP A 139 -6.91 -17.29 0.50
N ALA A 140 -7.48 -17.24 1.72
CA ALA A 140 -7.51 -18.39 2.62
C ALA A 140 -8.31 -19.58 2.04
N LEU A 141 -9.39 -19.28 1.30
CA LEU A 141 -10.20 -20.30 0.61
C LEU A 141 -9.57 -20.78 -0.71
N SER A 142 -8.90 -19.91 -1.48
CA SER A 142 -8.25 -20.30 -2.73
C SER A 142 -7.00 -21.17 -2.51
N GLY A 143 -6.20 -20.88 -1.47
CA GLY A 143 -5.05 -21.71 -1.08
C GLY A 143 -5.42 -23.14 -0.66
N CYS A 144 -6.64 -23.35 -0.14
CA CYS A 144 -7.19 -24.68 0.15
C CYS A 144 -7.66 -25.43 -1.11
N ARG A 145 -8.11 -24.74 -2.17
CA ARG A 145 -8.48 -25.41 -3.44
C ARG A 145 -7.26 -25.98 -4.17
N ASP A 146 -6.12 -25.31 -4.14
CA ASP A 146 -4.89 -25.78 -4.78
C ASP A 146 -4.28 -27.02 -4.12
N GLN A 147 -4.57 -27.24 -2.82
CA GLN A 147 -4.18 -28.47 -2.13
C GLN A 147 -5.15 -29.64 -2.40
N ALA A 148 -6.43 -29.34 -2.62
CA ALA A 148 -7.45 -30.34 -2.94
C ALA A 148 -7.28 -30.92 -4.36
N THR A 149 -6.93 -30.09 -5.35
CA THR A 149 -6.70 -30.54 -6.74
C THR A 149 -5.42 -31.37 -6.88
N ARG A 150 -4.38 -31.11 -6.07
CA ARG A 150 -3.16 -31.94 -6.03
C ARG A 150 -3.37 -33.32 -5.39
N LYS A 151 -4.32 -33.48 -4.46
CA LYS A 151 -4.63 -34.80 -3.87
C LYS A 151 -5.42 -35.70 -4.82
N GLN A 152 -6.22 -35.15 -5.75
CA GLN A 152 -6.95 -35.94 -6.74
C GLN A 152 -6.06 -36.39 -7.91
N ALA A 153 -5.08 -35.58 -8.34
CA ALA A 153 -4.14 -35.97 -9.41
C ALA A 153 -3.08 -37.03 -9.00
N GLY A 154 -2.98 -37.36 -7.71
CA GLY A 154 -2.04 -38.38 -7.18
C GLY A 154 -2.60 -39.80 -7.12
N VAL A 155 -3.90 -40.00 -7.40
CA VAL A 155 -4.57 -41.32 -7.28
C VAL A 155 -4.62 -42.09 -8.60
N GLU A 156 -4.33 -41.45 -9.75
CA GLU A 156 -4.44 -42.07 -11.08
C GLU A 156 -3.15 -42.73 -11.62
N LYS A 157 -2.12 -42.94 -10.78
CA LYS A 157 -0.90 -43.68 -11.17
C LYS A 157 -0.59 -44.83 -10.24
N LYS A 158 -1.55 -45.74 -10.05
CA LYS A 158 -1.31 -47.12 -9.59
C LYS A 158 -2.35 -48.05 -10.23
N THR A 159 -2.10 -48.37 -11.50
CA THR A 159 -2.58 -49.59 -12.15
C THR A 159 -1.41 -50.17 -12.93
#